data_AF-G9KDN6-F1
#
_entry.id   AF-G9KDN6-F1
#
_cell.length_a   1.000
_cell.length_b   1.000
_cell.length_c   1.000
_cell.angle_alpha   90.00
_cell.angle_beta   90.00
_cell.angle_gamma   90.00
#
_symmetry.space_group_name_H-M   'P 1'
#
loop_
_entity.id
_entity.type
_entity.pdbx_description
1 polymer ?
#
loop_
_entity_poly.entity_id
_entity_poly.type
_entity_poly.pdbx_seq_one_letter_code
_entity_poly.pdbx_strand_id
1 'polypeptide(L)'
;DNSRYNILEEVAKKMNLDMRKTSSLWKDQALVEINIAVLYSFQSDKVTIVDHHSATESFIKHMENEYRCRGGCPADWVWIVPPMSGSITPVFHQEMLNYRLTPSFEYQPEPWNTHVWKGTNGTPTKRRAIGFKKLAEAKKLAEAVKFSAKLMGQAMAKRVKATILYATETGKSQAYAKTLCEIFKHAFDAKVMSMEEYDIVHLEHETLVLVVTSTFGNGDPPENGEKFGCALMEMRHPNSVHEERKSYKVRFNSVSSYSDSHKSSGDGPDLRDNFESAGPLANVRFSVFGLGSRAYPHFCAFGHAVDTLLEELGGERILKMREGDELCGQEEAFRTWAKKVFKAACDVFCVGDDVNIEKANNSLISNDRSWKRNKFRLTYVAEAPELTQGLSNVHKKRVSAARLLSRQNLQSPKSSRSTI
;
A
#
# COMPACT_ATOMS: atom_id res chain seq x y z
N ASP A 1 2.00 2.23 35.03
CA ASP A 1 2.08 0.95 35.76
C ASP A 1 3.45 0.86 36.43
N ASN A 2 3.45 0.74 37.77
CA ASN A 2 4.67 0.70 38.58
C ASN A 2 5.47 -0.59 38.34
N SER A 3 4.85 -1.64 37.77
CA SER A 3 5.49 -2.91 37.45
C SER A 3 6.07 -2.98 36.02
N ARG A 4 5.92 -1.91 35.24
CA ARG A 4 6.44 -1.81 33.86
C ARG A 4 7.45 -0.67 33.75
N TYR A 5 7.12 0.36 32.99
CA TYR A 5 8.03 1.47 32.70
C TYR A 5 8.14 2.47 33.85
N ASN A 6 7.10 2.63 34.68
CA ASN A 6 7.08 3.52 35.85
C ASN A 6 7.65 4.95 35.65
N ILE A 7 7.47 5.55 34.47
CA ILE A 7 8.07 6.86 34.13
C ILE A 7 7.20 8.08 34.47
N LEU A 8 5.99 7.89 34.99
CA LEU A 8 5.01 8.96 35.21
C LEU A 8 5.53 10.07 36.13
N GLU A 9 6.21 9.71 37.23
CA GLU A 9 6.76 10.68 38.17
C GLU A 9 7.90 11.51 37.58
N GLU A 10 8.75 10.88 36.77
CA GLU A 10 9.87 11.58 36.13
C GLU A 10 9.39 12.61 35.11
N VAL A 11 8.39 12.25 34.31
CA VAL A 11 7.78 13.16 33.34
C VAL A 11 7.05 14.30 34.06
N ALA A 12 6.27 14.01 35.10
CA ALA A 12 5.58 15.02 35.89
C ALA A 12 6.54 16.05 36.52
N LYS A 13 7.71 15.61 37.01
CA LYS A 13 8.76 16.52 37.51
C LYS A 13 9.30 17.42 36.42
N LYS A 14 9.59 16.88 35.23
CA LYS A 14 10.09 17.67 34.08
C LYS A 14 9.07 18.68 33.57
N MET A 15 7.78 18.36 33.69
CA MET A 15 6.66 19.25 33.37
C MET A 15 6.35 20.28 34.48
N ASN A 16 7.06 20.23 35.62
CA ASN A 16 6.79 21.05 36.80
C ASN A 16 5.34 20.91 37.34
N LEU A 17 4.77 19.71 37.32
CA LEU A 17 3.41 19.46 37.84
C LEU A 17 3.40 19.38 39.37
N ASP A 18 2.32 19.84 40.02
CA ASP A 18 2.15 19.69 41.47
C ASP A 18 1.75 18.25 41.85
N MET A 19 2.73 17.45 42.25
CA MET A 19 2.54 16.04 42.59
C MET A 19 2.09 15.79 44.04
N ARG A 20 1.90 16.84 44.85
CA ARG A 20 1.60 16.72 46.29
C ARG A 20 0.19 16.22 46.58
N LYS A 21 -0.76 16.46 45.66
CA LYS A 21 -2.18 16.11 45.81
C LYS A 21 -2.65 15.31 44.62
N THR A 22 -3.47 14.29 44.82
CA THR A 22 -4.08 13.52 43.73
C THR A 22 -5.08 14.37 42.92
N SER A 23 -5.71 15.36 43.56
CA SER A 23 -6.68 16.26 42.93
C SER A 23 -6.08 17.19 41.88
N SER A 24 -4.75 17.30 41.79
CA SER A 24 -4.09 18.06 40.71
C SER A 24 -4.15 17.33 39.37
N LEU A 25 -4.58 16.06 39.34
CA LEU A 25 -4.63 15.21 38.15
C LEU A 25 -3.27 15.09 37.44
N TRP A 26 -2.17 15.24 38.21
CA TRP A 26 -0.82 15.23 37.64
C TRP A 26 -0.49 13.91 36.93
N LYS A 27 -1.08 12.79 37.39
CA LYS A 27 -0.90 11.47 36.76
C LYS A 27 -1.53 11.44 35.39
N ASP A 28 -2.75 11.95 35.25
CA ASP A 28 -3.50 12.00 34.00
C ASP A 28 -2.80 12.92 33.00
N GLN A 29 -2.39 14.11 33.44
CA GLN A 29 -1.62 15.06 32.61
C GLN A 29 -0.30 14.46 32.11
N ALA A 30 0.49 13.87 33.01
CA ALA A 30 1.75 13.23 32.63
C ALA A 30 1.53 12.05 31.69
N LEU A 31 0.46 11.26 31.89
CA LEU A 31 0.15 10.13 31.01
C LEU A 31 -0.22 10.61 29.61
N VAL A 32 -1.00 11.69 29.49
CA VAL A 32 -1.37 12.29 28.19
C VAL A 32 -0.11 12.74 27.46
N GLU A 33 0.77 13.46 28.16
CA GLU A 33 2.03 13.94 27.57
C GLU A 33 2.93 12.78 27.10
N ILE A 34 3.02 11.69 27.88
CA ILE A 34 3.75 10.49 27.49
C ILE A 34 3.17 9.89 26.18
N ASN A 35 1.85 9.81 26.06
CA ASN A 35 1.22 9.29 24.84
C ASN A 35 1.52 10.20 23.64
N ILE A 36 1.44 11.53 23.81
CA ILE A 36 1.81 12.50 22.77
C ILE A 36 3.27 12.31 22.35
N ALA A 37 4.18 12.19 23.32
CA ALA A 37 5.61 12.01 23.06
C ALA A 37 5.93 10.72 22.30
N VAL A 38 5.25 9.61 22.61
CA VAL A 38 5.40 8.33 21.90
C VAL A 38 4.86 8.44 20.47
N LEU A 39 3.67 9.00 20.29
CA LEU A 39 3.12 9.20 18.94
C LEU A 39 4.04 10.11 18.10
N TYR A 40 4.56 11.18 18.70
CA TYR A 40 5.50 12.09 18.06
C TYR A 40 6.81 11.40 17.69
N SER A 41 7.40 10.60 18.59
CA SER A 41 8.69 9.94 18.32
C SER A 41 8.60 8.93 17.17
N PHE A 42 7.51 8.18 17.09
CA PHE A 42 7.27 7.28 15.97
C PHE A 42 7.12 8.05 14.65
N GLN A 43 6.37 9.16 14.67
CA GLN A 43 6.23 10.02 13.50
C GLN A 43 7.55 10.69 13.09
N SER A 44 8.39 11.13 14.04
CA SER A 44 9.70 11.72 13.73
C SER A 44 10.64 10.73 13.07
N ASP A 45 10.56 9.46 13.50
CA ASP A 45 11.41 8.37 13.01
C ASP A 45 10.83 7.68 11.76
N LYS A 46 9.76 8.23 11.18
CA LYS A 46 9.03 7.67 10.03
C LYS A 46 8.54 6.23 10.26
N VAL A 47 8.23 5.88 11.51
CA VAL A 47 7.62 4.60 11.88
C VAL A 47 6.13 4.81 12.12
N THR A 48 5.30 4.01 11.45
CA THR A 48 3.84 4.09 11.60
C THR A 48 3.39 3.55 12.95
N ILE A 49 2.60 4.34 13.68
CA ILE A 49 1.83 3.92 14.85
C ILE A 49 0.44 4.57 14.77
N VAL A 50 -0.58 3.85 15.22
CA VAL A 50 -1.97 4.32 15.25
C VAL A 50 -2.31 4.75 16.67
N ASP A 51 -2.97 5.89 16.83
CA ASP A 51 -3.46 6.33 18.14
C ASP A 51 -4.68 5.52 18.58
N HIS A 52 -5.00 5.55 19.88
CA HIS A 52 -6.05 4.72 20.44
C HIS A 52 -7.47 5.12 19.99
N HIS A 53 -7.72 6.38 19.62
CA HIS A 53 -9.02 6.77 19.07
C HIS A 53 -9.21 6.18 17.68
N SER A 54 -8.24 6.39 16.79
CA SER A 54 -8.26 5.79 15.45
C SER A 54 -8.33 4.26 15.50
N ALA A 55 -7.61 3.62 16.42
CA ALA A 55 -7.64 2.17 16.58
C ALA A 55 -9.00 1.63 17.06
N THR A 56 -9.71 2.38 17.92
CA THR A 56 -11.03 1.96 18.40
C THR A 56 -12.13 2.18 17.35
N GLU A 57 -12.08 3.27 16.58
CA GLU A 57 -12.96 3.46 15.42
C GLU A 57 -12.74 2.39 14.35
N SER A 58 -11.47 2.07 14.07
CA SER A 58 -11.06 0.98 13.20
C SER A 58 -11.69 -0.35 13.61
N PHE A 59 -11.64 -0.64 14.91
CA PHE A 59 -12.20 -1.86 15.46
C PHE A 59 -13.73 -1.92 15.35
N ILE A 60 -14.45 -0.82 15.55
CA ILE A 60 -15.92 -0.80 15.38
C ILE A 60 -16.31 -1.14 13.94
N LYS A 61 -15.61 -0.58 12.95
CA LYS A 61 -15.84 -0.92 11.54
C LYS A 61 -15.52 -2.39 11.25
N HIS A 62 -14.47 -2.94 11.87
CA HIS A 62 -14.18 -4.38 11.79
C HIS A 62 -15.33 -5.19 12.39
N MET A 63 -15.79 -4.85 13.59
CA MET A 63 -16.91 -5.51 14.26
C MET A 63 -18.18 -5.49 13.41
N GLU A 64 -18.58 -4.34 12.86
CA GLU A 64 -19.74 -4.23 11.97
C GLU A 64 -19.64 -5.16 10.74
N ASN A 65 -18.46 -5.23 10.12
CA ASN A 65 -18.21 -6.12 8.99
C ASN A 65 -18.33 -7.59 9.41
N GLU A 66 -17.78 -7.95 10.56
CA GLU A 66 -17.84 -9.30 11.12
C GLU A 66 -19.27 -9.73 11.42
N TYR A 67 -20.06 -8.85 12.05
CA TYR A 67 -21.50 -9.05 12.27
C TYR A 67 -22.24 -9.25 10.95
N ARG A 68 -21.96 -8.43 9.94
CA ARG A 68 -22.58 -8.55 8.62
C ARG A 68 -22.21 -9.85 7.90
N CYS A 69 -20.95 -10.28 7.98
CA CYS A 69 -20.45 -11.44 7.26
C CYS A 69 -20.78 -12.77 7.94
N ARG A 70 -20.77 -12.83 9.28
CA ARG A 70 -20.90 -14.10 10.04
C ARG A 70 -21.77 -14.02 11.29
N GLY A 71 -22.41 -12.89 11.58
CA GLY A 71 -23.33 -12.74 12.71
C GLY A 71 -22.67 -12.46 14.07
N GLY A 72 -21.36 -12.23 14.12
CA GLY A 72 -20.66 -11.84 15.35
C GLY A 72 -19.17 -11.60 15.17
N CYS A 73 -18.57 -10.82 16.08
CA CYS A 73 -17.14 -10.53 16.14
C CYS A 73 -16.53 -11.08 17.45
N PRO A 74 -15.58 -12.02 17.40
CA PRO A 74 -14.88 -12.46 18.60
C PRO A 74 -13.99 -11.34 19.13
N ALA A 75 -14.27 -10.87 20.35
CA ALA A 75 -13.50 -9.81 20.98
C ALA A 75 -13.63 -9.84 22.51
N ASP A 76 -12.64 -9.27 23.19
CA ASP A 76 -12.62 -9.15 24.64
C ASP A 76 -12.48 -7.68 25.02
N TRP A 77 -13.49 -7.15 25.70
CA TRP A 77 -13.59 -5.73 26.07
C TRP A 77 -12.32 -5.24 26.79
N VAL A 78 -11.75 -6.05 27.68
CA VAL A 78 -10.56 -5.71 28.48
C VAL A 78 -9.34 -5.42 27.59
N TRP A 79 -9.33 -5.94 26.37
CA TRP A 79 -8.21 -5.83 25.43
C TRP A 79 -8.40 -4.75 24.39
N ILE A 80 -9.65 -4.44 24.07
CA ILE A 80 -10.01 -3.50 23.01
C ILE A 80 -10.15 -2.08 23.57
N VAL A 81 -10.67 -1.92 24.78
CA VAL A 81 -10.84 -0.60 25.39
C VAL A 81 -9.48 -0.05 25.82
N PRO A 82 -9.10 1.15 25.35
CA PRO A 82 -7.80 1.71 25.70
C PRO A 82 -7.76 2.10 27.18
N PRO A 83 -6.61 1.92 27.84
CA PRO A 83 -6.45 2.25 29.25
C PRO A 83 -6.48 3.76 29.53
N MET A 84 -6.24 4.57 28.50
CA MET A 84 -6.39 6.03 28.51
C MET A 84 -7.66 6.41 27.75
N SER A 85 -8.45 7.31 28.33
CA SER A 85 -9.60 7.92 27.65
C SER A 85 -10.64 6.92 27.13
N GLY A 86 -10.71 5.71 27.71
CA GLY A 86 -11.61 4.66 27.26
C GLY A 86 -13.07 5.14 27.16
N SER A 87 -13.54 5.92 28.14
CA SER A 87 -14.93 6.42 28.22
C SER A 87 -15.37 7.31 27.05
N ILE A 88 -14.42 7.89 26.30
CA ILE A 88 -14.70 8.72 25.13
C ILE A 88 -14.44 7.99 23.81
N THR A 89 -14.19 6.67 23.85
CA THR A 89 -14.04 5.83 22.67
C THR A 89 -15.33 5.06 22.38
N PRO A 90 -15.64 4.75 21.10
CA PRO A 90 -16.88 4.08 20.74
C PRO A 90 -16.97 2.64 21.26
N VAL A 91 -15.85 2.04 21.66
CA VAL A 91 -15.79 0.67 22.20
C VAL A 91 -16.20 0.57 23.68
N PHE A 92 -16.31 1.70 24.40
CA PHE A 92 -16.47 1.68 25.86
C PHE A 92 -17.75 0.99 26.34
N HIS A 93 -18.87 1.27 25.70
CA HIS A 93 -20.17 0.68 26.05
C HIS A 93 -20.52 -0.55 25.22
N GLN A 94 -19.58 -1.06 24.42
CA GLN A 94 -19.85 -2.15 23.50
C GLN A 94 -19.67 -3.50 24.20
N GLU A 95 -20.74 -4.29 24.27
CA GLU A 95 -20.66 -5.67 24.74
C GLU A 95 -19.94 -6.54 23.70
N MET A 96 -19.00 -7.38 24.15
CA MET A 96 -18.16 -8.20 23.29
C MET A 96 -18.09 -9.63 23.83
N LEU A 97 -18.23 -10.61 22.94
CA LEU A 97 -18.11 -12.03 23.28
C LEU A 97 -16.75 -12.55 22.86
N ASN A 98 -16.01 -13.12 23.81
CA ASN A 98 -14.73 -13.76 23.53
C ASN A 98 -14.95 -15.23 23.15
N TYR A 99 -14.79 -15.54 21.86
CA TYR A 99 -14.87 -16.91 21.33
C TYR A 99 -13.83 -17.12 20.23
N ARG A 100 -13.53 -18.38 19.91
CA ARG A 100 -12.46 -18.74 18.95
C ARG A 100 -13.07 -19.23 17.64
N LEU A 101 -12.56 -18.71 16.52
CA LEU A 101 -12.96 -19.13 15.17
C LEU A 101 -12.00 -20.18 14.61
N THR A 102 -12.52 -21.13 13.83
CA THR A 102 -11.73 -22.13 13.08
C THR A 102 -12.06 -22.06 11.58
N PRO A 103 -11.09 -22.32 10.68
CA PRO A 103 -9.69 -22.66 10.97
C PRO A 103 -8.90 -21.45 11.50
N SER A 104 -7.97 -21.70 12.42
CA SER A 104 -7.11 -20.66 13.01
C SER A 104 -5.64 -20.99 12.77
N PHE A 105 -4.79 -19.97 12.68
CA PHE A 105 -3.35 -20.15 12.63
C PHE A 105 -2.86 -20.43 14.06
N GLU A 106 -2.55 -21.70 14.32
CA GLU A 106 -2.03 -22.15 15.60
C GLU A 106 -0.55 -22.49 15.46
N TYR A 107 0.21 -22.25 16.54
CA TYR A 107 1.59 -22.72 16.59
C TYR A 107 1.60 -24.23 16.37
N GLN A 108 2.30 -24.65 15.33
CA GLN A 108 2.57 -26.06 15.08
C GLN A 108 4.05 -26.37 15.33
N PRO A 109 4.37 -27.59 15.81
CA PRO A 109 5.74 -28.06 15.86
C PRO A 109 6.36 -28.04 14.46
N GLU A 110 7.66 -27.78 14.40
CA GLU A 110 8.36 -27.61 13.12
C GLU A 110 8.16 -28.83 12.20
N PRO A 111 7.84 -28.63 10.91
CA PRO A 111 7.45 -29.72 10.01
C PRO A 111 8.50 -30.82 9.85
N TRP A 112 9.80 -30.50 9.99
CA TRP A 112 10.88 -31.49 9.91
C TRP A 112 10.99 -32.40 11.13
N ASN A 113 10.37 -32.03 12.26
CA ASN A 113 10.30 -32.91 13.43
C ASN A 113 9.22 -34.00 13.28
N THR A 114 8.28 -33.83 12.34
CA THR A 114 7.13 -34.74 12.14
C THR A 114 7.07 -35.34 10.73
N HIS A 115 7.78 -34.78 9.75
CA HIS A 115 7.76 -35.27 8.36
C HIS A 115 8.78 -36.38 8.10
N VAL A 116 8.28 -37.60 7.85
CA VAL A 116 9.09 -38.72 7.36
C VAL A 116 9.35 -38.55 5.87
N TRP A 117 10.56 -38.08 5.52
CA TRP A 117 11.03 -38.01 4.15
C TRP A 117 11.13 -39.42 3.54
N LYS A 118 10.28 -39.75 2.56
CA LYS A 118 10.47 -40.95 1.73
C LYS A 118 11.63 -40.70 0.77
N GLY A 119 12.83 -41.14 1.16
CA GLY A 119 14.03 -41.06 0.32
C GLY A 119 14.04 -42.10 -0.79
N THR A 120 14.27 -41.66 -2.03
CA THR A 120 14.97 -42.47 -3.04
C THR A 120 16.42 -42.01 -3.06
N ASN A 121 17.29 -42.97 -2.79
CA ASN A 121 18.70 -42.82 -2.46
C ASN A 121 19.49 -41.86 -3.39
N GLY A 122 20.24 -40.97 -2.75
CA GLY A 122 21.14 -40.00 -3.34
C GLY A 122 22.17 -40.60 -4.31
N THR A 123 21.91 -40.42 -5.61
CA THR A 123 22.98 -40.36 -6.61
C THR A 123 22.80 -39.09 -7.45
N PRO A 124 23.85 -38.27 -7.61
CA PRO A 124 23.77 -37.07 -8.43
C PRO A 124 23.69 -37.50 -9.90
N THR A 125 22.57 -37.20 -10.54
CA THR A 125 22.42 -37.43 -11.98
C THR A 125 23.42 -36.55 -12.74
N LYS A 126 24.37 -37.21 -13.41
CA LYS A 126 25.37 -36.60 -14.30
C LYS A 126 24.74 -35.48 -15.13
N ARG A 127 25.38 -34.30 -15.13
CA ARG A 127 25.08 -33.18 -16.07
C ARG A 127 25.00 -33.77 -17.48
N ARG A 128 23.79 -33.86 -18.04
CA ARG A 128 23.60 -34.22 -19.45
C ARG A 128 24.23 -33.11 -20.29
N ALA A 129 25.34 -33.42 -20.96
CA ALA A 129 25.92 -32.56 -21.97
C ALA A 129 24.86 -32.30 -23.06
N ILE A 130 24.63 -31.02 -23.35
CA ILE A 130 23.65 -30.58 -24.35
C ILE A 130 24.29 -30.81 -25.72
N GLY A 131 23.81 -31.81 -26.47
CA GLY A 131 24.35 -32.15 -27.79
C GLY A 131 24.13 -31.04 -28.84
N PHE A 132 25.05 -30.93 -29.80
CA PHE A 132 25.13 -29.89 -30.83
C PHE A 132 23.82 -29.61 -31.60
N LYS A 133 22.91 -30.58 -31.77
CA LYS A 133 21.59 -30.36 -32.39
C LYS A 133 20.69 -29.39 -31.60
N LYS A 134 20.72 -29.42 -30.26
CA LYS A 134 19.94 -28.50 -29.41
C LYS A 134 20.48 -27.07 -29.45
N LEU A 135 21.78 -26.89 -29.67
CA LEU A 135 22.41 -25.58 -29.85
C LEU A 135 21.98 -24.94 -31.18
N ALA A 136 21.86 -25.72 -32.25
CA ALA A 136 21.34 -25.24 -33.53
C ALA A 136 19.86 -24.84 -33.47
N GLU A 137 19.03 -25.62 -32.75
CA GLU A 137 17.63 -25.25 -32.48
C GLU A 137 17.52 -24.01 -31.58
N ALA A 138 18.37 -23.90 -30.55
CA ALA A 138 18.42 -22.71 -29.70
C ALA A 138 18.84 -21.45 -30.47
N LYS A 139 19.76 -21.57 -31.43
CA LYS A 139 20.16 -20.47 -32.32
C LYS A 139 19.01 -20.03 -33.23
N LYS A 140 18.29 -20.98 -33.84
CA LYS A 140 17.08 -20.67 -34.64
C LYS A 140 15.99 -20.01 -33.80
N LEU A 141 15.78 -20.48 -32.57
CA LEU A 141 14.83 -19.88 -31.63
C LEU A 141 15.27 -18.47 -31.24
N ALA A 142 16.55 -18.24 -30.99
CA ALA A 142 17.10 -16.92 -30.68
C ALA A 142 16.95 -15.94 -31.86
N GLU A 143 17.19 -16.38 -33.09
CA GLU A 143 16.98 -15.59 -34.31
C GLU A 143 15.49 -15.26 -34.52
N ALA A 144 14.59 -16.23 -34.31
CA ALA A 144 13.15 -16.02 -34.37
C ALA A 144 12.67 -15.04 -33.28
N VAL A 145 13.20 -15.15 -32.05
CA VAL A 145 12.92 -14.21 -30.96
C VAL A 145 13.45 -12.82 -31.30
N LYS A 146 14.65 -12.70 -31.90
CA LYS A 146 15.21 -11.40 -32.31
C LYS A 146 14.37 -10.75 -33.41
N PHE A 147 13.90 -11.53 -34.38
CA PHE A 147 13.01 -11.05 -35.44
C PHE A 147 11.65 -10.61 -34.89
N SER A 148 11.04 -11.44 -34.03
CA SER A 148 9.78 -11.12 -33.34
C SER A 148 9.91 -9.88 -32.44
N ALA A 149 11.01 -9.75 -31.70
CA ALA A 149 11.30 -8.58 -30.87
C ALA A 149 11.47 -7.31 -31.72
N LYS A 150 12.07 -7.40 -32.92
CA LYS A 150 12.20 -6.26 -33.84
C LYS A 150 10.84 -5.82 -34.40
N LEU A 151 10.00 -6.77 -34.82
CA LEU A 151 8.63 -6.49 -35.27
C LEU A 151 7.76 -5.91 -34.15
N MET A 152 7.81 -6.51 -32.94
CA MET A 152 7.10 -5.97 -31.79
C MET A 152 7.62 -4.59 -31.38
N GLY A 153 8.94 -4.34 -31.43
CA GLY A 153 9.49 -3.02 -31.15
C GLY A 153 8.96 -1.93 -32.10
N GLN A 154 8.88 -2.23 -33.40
CA GLN A 154 8.30 -1.32 -34.40
C GLN A 154 6.78 -1.12 -34.22
N ALA A 155 6.06 -2.17 -33.83
CA ALA A 155 4.63 -2.10 -33.55
C ALA A 155 4.33 -1.31 -32.25
N MET A 156 5.11 -1.52 -31.19
CA MET A 156 4.97 -0.81 -29.91
C MET A 156 5.32 0.67 -30.05
N ALA A 157 6.33 1.03 -30.84
CA ALA A 157 6.71 2.43 -31.07
C ALA A 157 5.61 3.29 -31.73
N LYS A 158 4.61 2.65 -32.37
CA LYS A 158 3.43 3.32 -32.94
C LYS A 158 2.27 3.45 -31.94
N ARG A 159 2.33 2.76 -30.80
CA ARG A 159 1.27 2.78 -29.79
C ARG A 159 1.45 3.96 -28.85
N VAL A 160 0.33 4.45 -28.32
CA VAL A 160 0.33 5.46 -27.26
C VAL A 160 1.01 4.87 -26.01
N LYS A 161 1.87 5.64 -25.37
CA LYS A 161 2.58 5.25 -24.15
C LYS A 161 1.62 5.33 -22.97
N ALA A 162 1.65 4.31 -22.11
CA ALA A 162 0.88 4.29 -20.86
C ALA A 162 1.83 4.00 -19.68
N THR A 163 2.07 5.02 -18.86
CA THR A 163 2.98 4.93 -17.72
C THR A 163 2.17 4.65 -16.46
N ILE A 164 2.42 3.49 -15.84
CA ILE A 164 1.73 3.03 -14.63
C ILE A 164 2.67 3.20 -13.44
N LEU A 165 2.35 4.16 -12.58
CA LEU A 165 3.11 4.46 -11.38
C LEU A 165 2.48 3.77 -10.17
N TYR A 166 3.31 3.19 -9.31
CA TYR A 166 2.83 2.61 -8.06
C TYR A 166 3.67 3.02 -6.85
N ALA A 167 2.99 3.10 -5.71
CA ALA A 167 3.62 3.15 -4.39
C ALA A 167 2.97 2.10 -3.47
N THR A 168 3.80 1.42 -2.68
CA THR A 168 3.40 0.25 -1.90
C THR A 168 4.35 -0.03 -0.74
N GLU A 169 3.80 -0.48 0.38
CA GLU A 169 4.56 -1.03 1.51
C GLU A 169 4.63 -2.56 1.47
N THR A 170 3.48 -3.21 1.32
CA THR A 170 3.35 -4.68 1.42
C THR A 170 3.32 -5.39 0.06
N GLY A 171 3.44 -4.64 -1.05
CA GLY A 171 3.50 -5.18 -2.41
C GLY A 171 2.15 -5.35 -3.12
N LYS A 172 1.01 -5.12 -2.45
CA LYS A 172 -0.33 -5.24 -3.06
C LYS A 172 -0.52 -4.29 -4.25
N SER A 173 -0.22 -3.00 -4.08
CA SER A 173 -0.33 -2.00 -5.15
C SER A 173 0.59 -2.34 -6.33
N GLN A 174 1.80 -2.86 -6.07
CA GLN A 174 2.70 -3.33 -7.12
C GLN A 174 2.10 -4.51 -7.90
N ALA A 175 1.46 -5.47 -7.22
CA ALA A 175 0.80 -6.60 -7.88
C ALA A 175 -0.34 -6.12 -8.79
N TYR A 176 -1.18 -5.20 -8.32
CA TYR A 176 -2.24 -4.59 -9.13
C TYR A 176 -1.71 -3.77 -10.29
N ALA A 177 -0.66 -2.96 -10.10
CA ALA A 177 -0.01 -2.22 -11.19
C ALA A 177 0.53 -3.16 -12.27
N LYS A 178 1.18 -4.27 -11.87
CA LYS A 178 1.66 -5.31 -12.81
C LYS A 178 0.51 -5.95 -13.57
N THR A 179 -0.61 -6.25 -12.92
CA THR A 179 -1.81 -6.78 -13.60
C THR A 179 -2.42 -5.74 -14.54
N LEU A 180 -2.50 -4.47 -14.13
CA LEU A 180 -2.98 -3.37 -14.97
C LEU A 180 -2.12 -3.21 -16.24
N CYS A 181 -0.80 -3.33 -16.10
CA CYS A 181 0.13 -3.29 -17.23
C CYS A 181 -0.16 -4.38 -18.27
N GLU A 182 -0.46 -5.61 -17.85
CA GLU A 182 -0.79 -6.70 -18.78
C GLU A 182 -2.08 -6.44 -19.56
N ILE A 183 -3.05 -5.74 -18.96
CA ILE A 183 -4.29 -5.32 -19.65
C ILE A 183 -3.98 -4.22 -20.66
N PHE A 184 -3.24 -3.19 -20.23
CA PHE A 184 -2.94 -2.06 -21.10
C PHE A 184 -2.03 -2.44 -22.27
N LYS A 185 -1.16 -3.45 -22.12
CA LYS A 185 -0.35 -4.01 -23.24
C LYS A 185 -1.15 -4.51 -24.44
N HIS A 186 -2.46 -4.76 -24.30
CA HIS A 186 -3.28 -5.14 -25.45
C HIS A 186 -3.42 -4.00 -26.47
N ALA A 187 -3.50 -2.74 -26.02
CA ALA A 187 -3.72 -1.56 -26.86
C ALA A 187 -2.59 -0.50 -26.81
N PHE A 188 -1.84 -0.43 -25.71
CA PHE A 188 -0.86 0.62 -25.41
C PHE A 188 0.57 0.05 -25.29
N ASP A 189 1.58 0.92 -25.37
CA ASP A 189 2.94 0.62 -24.88
C ASP A 189 2.99 0.89 -23.37
N ALA A 190 2.54 -0.08 -22.59
CA ALA A 190 2.36 0.06 -21.14
C ALA A 190 3.61 -0.32 -20.36
N LYS A 191 4.01 0.53 -19.40
CA LYS A 191 5.15 0.30 -18.49
C LYS A 191 4.74 0.48 -17.04
N VAL A 192 5.38 -0.26 -16.14
CA VAL A 192 5.19 -0.18 -14.69
C VAL A 192 6.47 0.28 -14.04
N MET A 193 6.39 1.31 -13.20
CA MET A 193 7.53 1.84 -12.44
C MET A 193 7.09 2.20 -11.02
N SER A 194 8.00 2.07 -10.05
CA SER A 194 7.76 2.62 -8.71
C SER A 194 7.85 4.14 -8.77
N MET A 195 7.06 4.83 -7.96
CA MET A 195 7.14 6.29 -7.81
C MET A 195 8.53 6.79 -7.40
N GLU A 196 9.32 5.99 -6.67
CA GLU A 196 10.69 6.35 -6.28
C GLU A 196 11.70 6.26 -7.44
N GLU A 197 11.47 5.32 -8.36
CA GLU A 197 12.32 5.05 -9.53
C GLU A 197 11.94 5.95 -10.72
N TYR A 198 10.77 6.61 -10.65
CA TYR A 198 10.28 7.50 -11.69
C TYR A 198 10.92 8.89 -11.60
N ASP A 199 11.38 9.39 -12.73
CA ASP A 199 11.88 10.75 -12.84
C ASP A 199 10.72 11.71 -13.18
N ILE A 200 10.43 12.61 -12.24
CA ILE A 200 9.29 13.52 -12.29
C ILE A 200 9.35 14.48 -13.48
N VAL A 201 10.55 14.75 -14.01
CA VAL A 201 10.76 15.63 -15.17
C VAL A 201 10.03 15.11 -16.41
N HIS A 202 9.84 13.79 -16.54
CA HIS A 202 9.12 13.22 -17.66
C HIS A 202 7.60 13.41 -17.58
N LEU A 203 7.06 13.78 -16.42
CA LEU A 203 5.61 13.80 -16.18
C LEU A 203 4.87 14.74 -17.13
N GLU A 204 5.42 15.92 -17.43
CA GLU A 204 4.84 16.90 -18.37
C GLU A 204 4.76 16.38 -19.82
N HIS A 205 5.58 15.37 -20.14
CA HIS A 205 5.69 14.77 -21.48
C HIS A 205 4.97 13.43 -21.60
N GLU A 206 4.37 12.93 -20.52
CA GLU A 206 3.58 11.70 -20.54
C GLU A 206 2.22 11.94 -21.22
N THR A 207 1.75 10.96 -21.97
CA THR A 207 0.43 11.01 -22.61
C THR A 207 -0.66 10.44 -21.70
N LEU A 208 -0.36 9.31 -21.05
CA LEU A 208 -1.29 8.61 -20.17
C LEU A 208 -0.55 8.12 -18.92
N VAL A 209 -1.00 8.58 -17.76
CA VAL A 209 -0.47 8.20 -16.44
C VAL A 209 -1.55 7.50 -15.63
N LEU A 210 -1.29 6.25 -15.21
CA LEU A 210 -2.18 5.51 -14.33
C LEU A 210 -1.50 5.31 -12.99
N VAL A 211 -2.16 5.68 -11.91
CA VAL A 211 -1.60 5.59 -10.56
C VAL A 211 -2.27 4.47 -9.78
N VAL A 212 -1.49 3.58 -9.18
CA VAL A 212 -1.97 2.53 -8.28
C VAL A 212 -1.17 2.61 -6.98
N THR A 213 -1.75 3.22 -5.94
CA THR A 213 -1.01 3.51 -4.70
C THR A 213 -1.75 3.06 -3.46
N SER A 214 -1.02 2.61 -2.44
CA SER A 214 -1.58 2.46 -1.09
C SER A 214 -1.45 3.76 -0.29
N THR A 215 -2.17 3.86 0.82
CA THR A 215 -1.94 4.87 1.86
C THR A 215 -1.40 4.17 3.11
N PHE A 216 -0.48 4.79 3.82
CA PHE A 216 0.13 4.26 5.04
C PHE A 216 0.09 5.29 6.16
N GLY A 217 0.52 4.93 7.36
CA GLY A 217 0.53 5.90 8.47
C GLY A 217 -0.87 6.41 8.82
N ASN A 218 -0.94 7.71 9.09
CA ASN A 218 -2.20 8.42 9.33
C ASN A 218 -2.58 9.23 8.08
N GLY A 219 -2.73 8.56 6.94
CA GLY A 219 -3.02 9.21 5.65
C GLY A 219 -1.76 9.63 4.86
N ASP A 220 -0.60 9.14 5.28
CA ASP A 220 0.68 9.48 4.68
C ASP A 220 0.95 8.61 3.41
N PRO A 221 1.76 9.11 2.46
CA PRO A 221 2.27 8.29 1.36
C PRO A 221 3.07 7.07 1.87
N PRO A 222 3.09 5.95 1.13
CA PRO A 222 4.11 4.92 1.31
C PRO A 222 5.52 5.50 1.15
N GLU A 223 6.54 4.84 1.72
CA GLU A 223 7.95 5.25 1.71
C GLU A 223 8.43 5.52 0.26
N ASN A 224 8.14 4.61 -0.66
CA ASN A 224 8.48 4.75 -2.08
C ASN A 224 7.58 5.72 -2.88
N GLY A 225 6.60 6.36 -2.23
CA GLY A 225 5.73 7.39 -2.79
C GLY A 225 6.00 8.81 -2.25
N GLU A 226 6.76 8.95 -1.15
CA GLU A 226 7.03 10.24 -0.49
C GLU A 226 7.59 11.28 -1.47
N LYS A 227 8.65 10.92 -2.21
CA LYS A 227 9.35 11.83 -3.13
C LYS A 227 8.43 12.34 -4.24
N PHE A 228 7.60 11.46 -4.79
CA PHE A 228 6.67 11.80 -5.86
C PHE A 228 5.55 12.73 -5.36
N GLY A 229 4.99 12.45 -4.17
CA GLY A 229 3.99 13.30 -3.54
C GLY A 229 4.51 14.71 -3.24
N CYS A 230 5.75 14.82 -2.72
CA CYS A 230 6.38 16.12 -2.49
C CYS A 230 6.59 16.89 -3.80
N ALA A 231 7.10 16.23 -4.85
CA ALA A 231 7.32 16.89 -6.13
C ALA A 231 6.03 17.41 -6.78
N LEU A 232 4.90 16.71 -6.65
CA LEU A 232 3.59 17.21 -7.09
C LEU A 232 3.14 18.45 -6.30
N MET A 233 3.38 18.48 -4.99
CA MET A 233 3.07 19.64 -4.16
C MET A 233 3.95 20.84 -4.51
N GLU A 234 5.24 20.62 -4.75
CA GLU A 234 6.22 21.63 -5.16
C GLU A 234 5.87 22.23 -6.53
N MET A 235 5.52 21.39 -7.52
CA MET A 235 5.08 21.85 -8.85
C MET A 235 3.84 22.76 -8.78
N ARG A 236 2.97 22.54 -7.79
CA ARG A 236 1.78 23.37 -7.57
C ARG A 236 2.13 24.71 -6.91
N HIS A 237 3.15 24.75 -6.06
CA HIS A 237 3.56 25.94 -5.30
C HIS A 237 5.08 26.19 -5.41
N PRO A 238 5.60 26.55 -6.59
CA PRO A 238 7.05 26.68 -6.81
C PRO A 238 7.74 27.77 -5.97
N ASN A 239 6.99 28.63 -5.26
CA ASN A 239 7.49 29.77 -4.49
C ASN A 239 7.37 29.62 -2.95
N SER A 240 6.91 28.47 -2.40
CA SER A 240 6.76 28.31 -0.94
C SER A 240 7.92 27.57 -0.30
N VAL A 241 8.90 28.28 0.26
CA VAL A 241 10.17 27.69 0.68
C VAL A 241 10.12 26.90 2.00
N HIS A 242 9.04 26.89 2.83
CA HIS A 242 9.13 26.20 4.14
C HIS A 242 7.84 25.66 4.82
N GLU A 243 6.71 25.49 4.13
CA GLU A 243 5.44 25.08 4.79
C GLU A 243 4.68 23.88 4.18
N GLU A 244 5.37 23.00 3.45
CA GLU A 244 4.72 21.99 2.59
C GLU A 244 4.11 20.78 3.33
N ARG A 245 4.74 20.31 4.43
CA ARG A 245 4.23 19.14 5.20
C ARG A 245 2.97 19.47 6.01
N LYS A 246 2.84 20.70 6.51
CA LYS A 246 1.62 21.15 7.19
C LYS A 246 0.47 21.28 6.19
N SER A 247 0.74 21.77 4.98
CA SER A 247 -0.25 21.88 3.90
C SER A 247 -0.84 20.51 3.49
N TYR A 248 -0.02 19.48 3.29
CA TYR A 248 -0.52 18.14 2.94
C TYR A 248 -1.46 17.57 4.00
N LYS A 249 -1.04 17.56 5.27
CA LYS A 249 -1.88 17.02 6.37
C LYS A 249 -3.15 17.84 6.58
N VAL A 250 -3.09 19.17 6.41
CA VAL A 250 -4.28 20.02 6.51
C VAL A 250 -5.26 19.76 5.36
N ARG A 251 -4.77 19.56 4.13
CA ARG A 251 -5.64 19.36 2.96
C ARG A 251 -6.23 17.96 2.88
N PHE A 252 -5.40 16.94 3.11
CA PHE A 252 -5.77 15.55 2.81
C PHE A 252 -5.98 14.69 4.08
N ASN A 253 -5.51 15.15 5.24
CA ASN A 253 -5.64 14.45 6.52
C ASN A 253 -6.39 15.29 7.59
N SER A 254 -7.13 16.33 7.22
CA SER A 254 -7.97 17.08 8.17
C SER A 254 -9.37 16.49 8.28
N VAL A 255 -9.85 16.38 9.52
CA VAL A 255 -11.13 15.76 9.91
C VAL A 255 -12.35 16.61 9.46
N SER A 256 -12.14 17.85 9.03
CA SER A 256 -13.23 18.78 8.65
C SER A 256 -13.83 18.55 7.26
N SER A 257 -13.28 17.66 6.44
CA SER A 257 -13.76 17.46 5.05
C SER A 257 -14.79 16.33 4.92
N TYR A 258 -15.12 15.64 6.01
CA TYR A 258 -16.11 14.55 6.03
C TYR A 258 -17.56 15.01 6.28
N SER A 259 -17.84 16.33 6.20
CA SER A 259 -19.22 16.79 6.02
C SER A 259 -19.61 16.66 4.55
N ASP A 260 -20.06 15.46 4.21
CA ASP A 260 -21.21 15.21 3.33
C ASP A 260 -21.56 16.36 2.35
N SER A 261 -20.81 16.49 1.26
CA SER A 261 -21.24 17.31 0.13
C SER A 261 -22.27 16.54 -0.71
N HIS A 262 -23.39 16.19 -0.08
CA HIS A 262 -24.69 16.10 -0.76
C HIS A 262 -25.12 17.54 -1.12
N LYS A 263 -24.45 18.16 -2.11
CA LYS A 263 -25.06 19.29 -2.80
C LYS A 263 -26.10 18.71 -3.74
N SER A 264 -27.35 18.74 -3.27
CA SER A 264 -28.54 18.70 -4.09
C SER A 264 -28.36 19.64 -5.28
N SER A 265 -28.60 19.09 -6.46
CA SER A 265 -28.80 19.77 -7.73
C SER A 265 -29.66 21.02 -7.56
N GLY A 266 -29.05 22.18 -7.74
CA GLY A 266 -29.69 23.48 -7.91
C GLY A 266 -29.11 24.12 -9.17
N ASP A 267 -29.98 24.27 -10.16
CA ASP A 267 -29.74 24.84 -11.49
C ASP A 267 -29.13 26.26 -11.42
N GLY A 268 -28.12 26.51 -12.26
CA GLY A 268 -27.56 27.85 -12.50
C GLY A 268 -26.14 27.81 -13.10
N PRO A 269 -25.90 28.36 -14.30
CA PRO A 269 -24.57 28.37 -14.90
C PRO A 269 -23.77 29.57 -14.37
N ASP A 270 -22.87 29.35 -13.42
CA ASP A 270 -21.81 30.31 -13.11
C ASP A 270 -20.71 30.18 -14.18
N LEU A 271 -20.95 30.85 -15.31
CA LEU A 271 -19.91 31.19 -16.29
C LEU A 271 -18.97 32.21 -15.67
N ARG A 272 -17.89 31.73 -15.04
CA ARG A 272 -16.66 32.50 -14.93
C ARG A 272 -15.68 31.94 -15.96
N ASP A 273 -15.61 32.64 -17.08
CA ASP A 273 -14.55 32.53 -18.07
C ASP A 273 -13.21 32.87 -17.42
N ASN A 274 -12.55 31.87 -16.84
CA ASN A 274 -11.10 31.88 -16.67
C ASN A 274 -10.50 31.23 -17.91
N PHE A 275 -10.23 32.05 -18.92
CA PHE A 275 -9.21 31.77 -19.93
C PHE A 275 -7.85 31.76 -19.20
N GLU A 276 -7.52 30.65 -18.52
CA GLU A 276 -6.30 30.55 -17.71
C GLU A 276 -5.42 29.39 -18.20
N SER A 277 -4.18 29.77 -18.51
CA SER A 277 -3.04 28.96 -18.95
C SER A 277 -3.15 27.46 -18.68
N ALA A 278 -3.02 26.67 -19.76
CA ALA A 278 -2.78 25.23 -19.69
C ALA A 278 -1.74 24.93 -18.59
N GLY A 279 -2.15 24.22 -17.53
CA GLY A 279 -1.27 23.86 -16.43
C GLY A 279 -0.09 22.99 -16.89
N PRO A 280 0.95 22.80 -16.07
CA PRO A 280 2.14 22.04 -16.45
C PRO A 280 1.85 20.64 -17.03
N LEU A 281 0.74 20.02 -16.62
CA LEU A 281 0.32 18.69 -17.03
C LEU A 281 -0.83 18.69 -18.04
N ALA A 282 -1.07 19.77 -18.78
CA ALA A 282 -2.19 19.89 -19.73
C ALA A 282 -2.22 18.79 -20.81
N ASN A 283 -1.08 18.19 -21.14
CA ASN A 283 -0.99 17.09 -22.10
C ASN A 283 -1.20 15.70 -21.48
N VAL A 284 -1.31 15.62 -20.15
CA VAL A 284 -1.35 14.38 -19.40
C VAL A 284 -2.79 13.98 -19.15
N ARG A 285 -3.14 12.77 -19.57
CA ARG A 285 -4.38 12.11 -19.17
C ARG A 285 -4.11 11.15 -18.03
N PHE A 286 -4.97 11.11 -17.01
CA PHE A 286 -4.72 10.26 -15.85
C PHE A 286 -5.94 9.59 -15.22
N SER A 287 -5.69 8.56 -14.39
CA SER A 287 -6.67 8.01 -13.46
C SER A 287 -5.96 7.30 -12.30
N VAL A 288 -6.58 7.35 -11.12
CA VAL A 288 -5.98 6.85 -9.87
C VAL A 288 -6.81 5.71 -9.27
N PHE A 289 -6.12 4.69 -8.76
CA PHE A 289 -6.66 3.66 -7.89
C PHE A 289 -5.94 3.67 -6.55
N GLY A 290 -6.66 4.05 -5.48
CA GLY A 290 -6.15 4.08 -4.12
C GLY A 290 -6.48 2.80 -3.36
N LEU A 291 -5.48 2.15 -2.79
CA LEU A 291 -5.65 1.07 -1.82
C LEU A 291 -5.61 1.67 -0.41
N GLY A 292 -6.52 1.23 0.43
CA GLY A 292 -6.55 1.63 1.83
C GLY A 292 -7.40 0.66 2.63
N SER A 293 -7.66 1.01 3.87
CA SER A 293 -8.57 0.29 4.74
C SER A 293 -9.50 1.28 5.41
N ARG A 294 -10.82 1.05 5.32
CA ARG A 294 -11.81 1.93 5.97
C ARG A 294 -11.67 1.96 7.48
N ALA A 295 -10.93 1.03 8.05
CA ALA A 295 -10.56 1.04 9.45
C ALA A 295 -9.80 2.32 9.85
N TYR A 296 -9.04 2.94 8.94
CA TYR A 296 -8.28 4.15 9.22
C TYR A 296 -9.11 5.41 8.91
N PRO A 297 -8.93 6.52 9.66
CA PRO A 297 -9.68 7.77 9.44
C PRO A 297 -9.48 8.33 8.02
N HIS A 298 -8.24 8.34 7.55
CA HIS A 298 -7.86 8.94 6.26
C HIS A 298 -7.83 7.88 5.16
N PHE A 299 -9.02 7.36 4.82
CA PHE A 299 -9.17 6.30 3.84
C PHE A 299 -8.66 6.71 2.45
N CYS A 300 -7.67 5.97 1.93
CA CYS A 300 -7.05 6.22 0.62
C CYS A 300 -6.46 7.64 0.43
N ALA A 301 -6.11 8.34 1.51
CA ALA A 301 -5.75 9.76 1.46
C ALA A 301 -4.61 10.11 0.48
N PHE A 302 -3.58 9.28 0.39
CA PHE A 302 -2.51 9.54 -0.59
C PHE A 302 -2.98 9.36 -2.04
N GLY A 303 -3.89 8.42 -2.28
CA GLY A 303 -4.55 8.29 -3.59
C GLY A 303 -5.35 9.55 -3.94
N HIS A 304 -6.13 10.06 -3.00
CA HIS A 304 -6.91 11.30 -3.17
C HIS A 304 -6.02 12.52 -3.39
N ALA A 305 -4.90 12.60 -2.67
CA ALA A 305 -3.93 13.67 -2.84
C ALA A 305 -3.32 13.66 -4.25
N VAL A 306 -2.86 12.51 -4.74
CA VAL A 306 -2.31 12.40 -6.10
C VAL A 306 -3.36 12.71 -7.16
N ASP A 307 -4.59 12.20 -7.01
CA ASP A 307 -5.69 12.48 -7.95
C ASP A 307 -6.02 13.97 -8.02
N THR A 308 -6.07 14.65 -6.87
CA THR A 308 -6.33 16.09 -6.78
C THR A 308 -5.19 16.91 -7.38
N LEU A 309 -3.94 16.57 -7.04
CA LEU A 309 -2.78 17.34 -7.50
C LEU A 309 -2.55 17.22 -9.01
N LEU A 310 -2.79 16.04 -9.60
CA LEU A 310 -2.69 15.86 -11.05
C LEU A 310 -3.72 16.73 -11.80
N GLU A 311 -4.94 16.86 -11.27
CA GLU A 311 -5.97 17.76 -11.83
C GLU A 311 -5.60 19.24 -11.65
N GLU A 312 -5.13 19.64 -10.46
CA GLU A 312 -4.72 21.03 -10.17
C GLU A 312 -3.52 21.52 -11.00
N LEU A 313 -2.70 20.58 -11.47
CA LEU A 313 -1.59 20.85 -12.38
C LEU A 313 -2.02 20.84 -13.86
N GLY A 314 -3.32 20.70 -14.15
CA GLY A 314 -3.89 20.77 -15.50
C GLY A 314 -4.06 19.41 -16.18
N GLY A 315 -3.76 18.30 -15.52
CA GLY A 315 -4.01 16.97 -16.07
C GLY A 315 -5.51 16.71 -16.24
N GLU A 316 -5.88 15.97 -17.29
CA GLU A 316 -7.26 15.62 -17.55
C GLU A 316 -7.57 14.19 -17.09
N ARG A 317 -8.54 14.08 -16.17
CA ARG A 317 -8.93 12.81 -15.57
C ARG A 317 -9.81 11.99 -16.52
N ILE A 318 -9.35 10.80 -16.94
CA ILE A 318 -10.09 9.86 -17.79
C ILE A 318 -11.24 9.19 -17.04
N LEU A 319 -10.99 8.81 -15.79
CA LEU A 319 -11.96 8.11 -14.96
C LEU A 319 -11.79 8.55 -13.50
N LYS A 320 -12.92 8.83 -12.83
CA LYS A 320 -12.94 9.16 -11.40
C LYS A 320 -12.12 8.16 -10.60
N MET A 321 -11.31 8.67 -9.67
CA MET A 321 -10.55 7.84 -8.74
C MET A 321 -11.44 6.78 -8.08
N ARG A 322 -10.88 5.59 -7.90
CA ARG A 322 -11.57 4.51 -7.18
C ARG A 322 -10.74 4.01 -6.02
N GLU A 323 -11.44 3.56 -4.99
CA GLU A 323 -10.88 3.10 -3.74
C GLU A 323 -11.01 1.57 -3.64
N GLY A 324 -9.98 0.91 -3.11
CA GLY A 324 -9.96 -0.51 -2.79
C GLY A 324 -9.81 -0.72 -1.29
N ASP A 325 -10.91 -1.04 -0.61
CA ASP A 325 -10.94 -1.31 0.83
C ASP A 325 -10.44 -2.72 1.15
N GLU A 326 -9.34 -2.80 1.90
CA GLU A 326 -8.75 -4.06 2.38
C GLU A 326 -9.76 -4.92 3.16
N LEU A 327 -10.70 -4.30 3.87
CA LEU A 327 -11.70 -5.01 4.65
C LEU A 327 -12.86 -5.54 3.80
N CYS A 328 -13.08 -5.00 2.59
CA CYS A 328 -14.26 -5.29 1.80
C CYS A 328 -13.99 -5.18 0.29
N GLY A 329 -13.67 -6.32 -0.34
CA GLY A 329 -13.72 -6.44 -1.80
C GLY A 329 -12.65 -5.65 -2.56
N GLN A 330 -11.48 -5.40 -1.96
CA GLN A 330 -10.37 -4.66 -2.59
C GLN A 330 -10.05 -5.12 -4.03
N GLU A 331 -9.92 -6.43 -4.25
CA GLU A 331 -9.59 -6.97 -5.57
C GLU A 331 -10.73 -6.79 -6.58
N GLU A 332 -11.97 -6.93 -6.15
CA GLU A 332 -13.14 -6.74 -7.01
C GLU A 332 -13.29 -5.26 -7.43
N ALA A 333 -13.05 -4.35 -6.49
CA ALA A 333 -12.99 -2.92 -6.76
C ALA A 333 -11.88 -2.60 -7.77
N PHE A 334 -10.69 -3.20 -7.63
CA PHE A 334 -9.60 -3.06 -8.59
C PHE A 334 -9.99 -3.60 -9.98
N ARG A 335 -10.49 -4.83 -10.06
CA ARG A 335 -10.86 -5.46 -11.35
C ARG A 335 -11.88 -4.62 -12.10
N THR A 336 -12.92 -4.16 -11.41
CA THR A 336 -13.96 -3.34 -12.05
C THR A 336 -13.44 -1.95 -12.45
N TRP A 337 -12.52 -1.35 -11.68
CA TRP A 337 -11.84 -0.11 -12.10
C TRP A 337 -10.97 -0.33 -13.33
N ALA A 338 -10.12 -1.37 -13.32
CA ALA A 338 -9.19 -1.71 -14.38
C ALA A 338 -9.89 -1.92 -15.73
N LYS A 339 -11.06 -2.60 -15.74
CA LYS A 339 -11.89 -2.76 -16.94
C LYS A 339 -12.40 -1.43 -17.47
N LYS A 340 -12.93 -0.58 -16.58
CA LYS A 340 -13.51 0.71 -16.94
C LYS A 340 -12.46 1.69 -17.44
N VAL A 341 -11.32 1.79 -16.76
CA VAL A 341 -10.24 2.71 -17.14
C VAL A 341 -9.57 2.27 -18.44
N PHE A 342 -9.43 0.96 -18.68
CA PHE A 342 -8.94 0.45 -19.96
C PHE A 342 -9.86 0.84 -21.12
N LYS A 343 -11.18 0.62 -20.97
CA LYS A 343 -12.15 0.99 -22.00
C LYS A 343 -12.16 2.51 -22.23
N ALA A 344 -12.21 3.31 -21.16
CA ALA A 344 -12.19 4.76 -21.26
C ALA A 344 -10.91 5.28 -21.94
N ALA A 345 -9.74 4.72 -21.61
CA ALA A 345 -8.50 5.07 -22.29
C ALA A 345 -8.51 4.69 -23.78
N CYS A 346 -9.01 3.50 -24.13
CA CYS A 346 -9.17 3.10 -25.53
C CYS A 346 -10.03 4.10 -26.31
N ASP A 347 -11.15 4.52 -25.75
CA ASP A 347 -12.07 5.47 -26.39
C ASP A 347 -11.42 6.86 -26.53
N VAL A 348 -10.77 7.36 -25.47
CA VAL A 348 -10.11 8.67 -25.44
C VAL A 348 -8.95 8.78 -26.44
N PHE A 349 -8.16 7.72 -26.60
CA PHE A 349 -7.02 7.69 -27.52
C PHE A 349 -7.38 7.15 -28.90
N CYS A 350 -8.65 6.81 -29.13
CA CYS A 350 -9.13 6.17 -30.36
C CYS A 350 -8.28 4.95 -30.75
N VAL A 351 -7.95 4.13 -29.76
CA VAL A 351 -7.20 2.88 -29.93
C VAL A 351 -8.07 1.70 -29.48
N GLY A 352 -7.95 0.57 -30.17
CA GLY A 352 -8.59 -0.67 -29.71
C GLY A 352 -9.66 -1.27 -30.63
N ASP A 353 -9.83 -0.76 -31.85
CA ASP A 353 -10.72 -1.39 -32.85
C ASP A 353 -10.34 -2.86 -33.14
N ASP A 354 -9.04 -3.18 -33.05
CA ASP A 354 -8.50 -4.55 -33.20
C ASP A 354 -8.38 -5.32 -31.86
N VAL A 355 -8.75 -4.70 -30.74
CA VAL A 355 -8.52 -5.27 -29.40
C VAL A 355 -9.75 -6.05 -28.95
N ASN A 356 -9.57 -7.36 -28.81
CA ASN A 356 -10.59 -8.19 -28.17
C ASN A 356 -10.67 -7.86 -26.66
N ILE A 357 -11.65 -7.05 -26.29
CA ILE A 357 -11.90 -6.59 -24.91
C ILE A 357 -12.13 -7.79 -23.97
N GLU A 358 -12.75 -8.88 -24.43
CA GLU A 358 -12.95 -10.08 -23.60
C GLU A 358 -11.61 -10.75 -23.27
N LYS A 359 -10.68 -10.80 -24.23
CA LYS A 359 -9.32 -11.33 -24.01
C LYS A 359 -8.52 -10.46 -23.04
N ALA A 360 -8.62 -9.13 -23.16
CA ALA A 360 -8.01 -8.21 -22.21
C ALA A 360 -8.60 -8.39 -20.81
N ASN A 361 -9.92 -8.54 -20.71
CA ASN A 361 -10.63 -8.79 -19.45
C ASN A 361 -10.30 -10.16 -18.84
N ASN A 362 -10.12 -11.19 -19.65
CA ASN A 362 -9.71 -12.51 -19.17
C ASN A 362 -8.30 -12.49 -18.57
N SER A 363 -7.43 -11.58 -19.04
CA SER A 363 -6.08 -11.39 -18.48
C SER A 363 -6.09 -10.89 -17.02
N LEU A 364 -7.20 -10.27 -16.55
CA LEU A 364 -7.41 -9.95 -15.13
C LEU A 364 -7.58 -11.21 -14.26
N ILE A 365 -8.10 -12.29 -14.83
CA ILE A 365 -8.46 -13.53 -14.11
C ILE A 365 -7.33 -14.56 -14.24
N SER A 366 -6.77 -14.71 -15.44
CA SER A 366 -5.69 -15.65 -15.75
C SER A 366 -4.46 -14.92 -16.30
N ASN A 367 -3.78 -14.18 -15.43
CA ASN A 367 -2.59 -13.41 -15.81
C ASN A 367 -1.49 -14.33 -16.38
N ASP A 368 -0.82 -13.92 -17.45
CA ASP A 368 0.32 -14.66 -18.04
C ASP A 368 1.51 -14.82 -17.10
N ARG A 369 1.62 -14.01 -16.04
CA ARG A 369 2.59 -14.17 -14.95
C ARG A 369 2.19 -15.23 -13.91
N SER A 370 1.00 -15.80 -14.01
CA SER A 370 0.60 -16.94 -13.20
C SER A 370 1.59 -18.09 -13.33
N TRP A 371 1.66 -18.90 -12.28
CA TRP A 371 2.51 -20.08 -12.30
C TRP A 371 2.06 -21.05 -13.40
N LYS A 372 3.00 -21.43 -14.28
CA LYS A 372 2.82 -22.49 -15.28
C LYS A 372 4.00 -23.46 -15.16
N ARG A 373 3.73 -24.77 -15.16
CA ARG A 373 4.74 -25.83 -14.93
C ARG A 373 5.95 -25.75 -15.88
N ASN A 374 5.75 -25.29 -17.10
CA ASN A 374 6.79 -25.14 -18.13
C ASN A 374 7.49 -23.76 -18.13
N LYS A 375 7.02 -22.80 -17.33
CA LYS A 375 7.55 -21.44 -17.27
C LYS A 375 8.62 -21.26 -16.18
N PHE A 376 8.49 -22.00 -15.08
CA PHE A 376 9.40 -21.90 -13.93
C PHE A 376 10.18 -23.20 -13.75
N ARG A 377 11.50 -23.09 -13.55
CA ARG A 377 12.40 -24.22 -13.32
C ARG A 377 13.34 -23.89 -12.18
N LEU A 378 13.45 -24.80 -11.22
CA LEU A 378 14.46 -24.74 -10.17
C LEU A 378 15.75 -25.41 -10.69
N THR A 379 16.87 -24.70 -10.59
CA THR A 379 18.19 -25.17 -11.01
C THR A 379 19.14 -25.12 -9.83
N TYR A 380 19.97 -26.16 -9.67
CA TYR A 380 20.99 -26.18 -8.63
C TYR A 380 22.02 -25.07 -8.82
N VAL A 381 22.35 -24.40 -7.72
CA VAL A 381 23.42 -23.41 -7.60
C VAL A 381 24.29 -23.85 -6.40
N ALA A 382 25.61 -23.81 -6.55
CA ALA A 382 26.55 -24.31 -5.55
C ALA A 382 26.69 -23.39 -4.33
N GLU A 383 26.43 -22.09 -4.51
CA GLU A 383 26.62 -21.06 -3.51
C GLU A 383 25.27 -20.39 -3.20
N ALA A 384 25.00 -20.19 -1.91
CA ALA A 384 23.88 -19.40 -1.42
C ALA A 384 24.43 -18.14 -0.73
N PRO A 385 23.85 -16.96 -0.96
CA PRO A 385 24.28 -15.73 -0.31
C PRO A 385 24.01 -15.79 1.21
N GLU A 386 24.77 -15.01 1.99
CA GLU A 386 24.48 -14.76 3.40
C GLU A 386 23.07 -14.16 3.56
N LEU A 387 22.36 -14.49 4.65
CA LEU A 387 20.98 -14.07 4.88
C LEU A 387 20.77 -12.55 4.73
N THR A 388 21.62 -11.74 5.37
CA THR A 388 21.55 -10.28 5.33
C THR A 388 21.80 -9.72 3.93
N GLN A 389 22.77 -10.29 3.21
CA GLN A 389 23.06 -9.93 1.83
C GLN A 389 21.90 -10.34 0.90
N GLY A 390 21.35 -11.53 1.09
CA GLY A 390 20.19 -12.03 0.35
C GLY A 390 18.97 -11.13 0.54
N LEU A 391 18.64 -10.77 1.79
CA LEU A 391 17.57 -9.84 2.11
C LEU A 391 17.83 -8.44 1.53
N SER A 392 19.08 -7.97 1.58
CA SER A 392 19.45 -6.67 0.99
C SER A 392 19.21 -6.64 -0.52
N ASN A 393 19.57 -7.72 -1.21
CA ASN A 393 19.34 -7.87 -2.65
C ASN A 393 17.84 -7.94 -2.98
N VAL A 394 17.05 -8.66 -2.17
CA VAL A 394 15.60 -8.83 -2.40
C VAL A 394 14.85 -7.53 -2.18
N HIS A 395 15.16 -6.79 -1.12
CA HIS A 395 14.42 -5.60 -0.71
C HIS A 395 15.05 -4.28 -1.18
N LYS A 396 16.15 -4.34 -1.94
CA LYS A 396 16.92 -3.18 -2.43
C LYS A 396 17.28 -2.17 -1.32
N LYS A 397 17.50 -2.65 -0.10
CA LYS A 397 17.86 -1.82 1.07
C LYS A 397 18.96 -2.49 1.87
N ARG A 398 19.76 -1.71 2.59
CA ARG A 398 20.85 -2.26 3.40
C ARG A 398 20.28 -2.96 4.63
N VAL A 399 20.50 -4.27 4.75
CA VAL A 399 20.11 -5.08 5.91
C VAL A 399 21.37 -5.41 6.73
N SER A 400 21.33 -5.13 8.03
CA SER A 400 22.47 -5.38 8.94
C SER A 400 22.18 -6.56 9.86
N ALA A 401 23.20 -7.38 10.14
CA ALA A 401 23.10 -8.44 11.13
C ALA A 401 23.11 -7.83 12.54
N ALA A 402 22.12 -8.16 13.35
CA ALA A 402 22.10 -7.85 14.78
C ALA A 402 22.15 -9.15 15.58
N ARG A 403 22.87 -9.14 16.70
CA ARG A 403 22.93 -10.28 17.62
C ARG A 403 22.07 -9.96 18.84
N LEU A 404 21.05 -10.78 19.08
CA LEU A 404 20.25 -10.70 20.31
C LEU A 404 21.16 -10.93 21.52
N LEU A 405 21.23 -9.95 22.43
CA LEU A 405 22.02 -10.07 23.66
C LEU A 405 21.23 -10.83 24.74
N SER A 406 20.02 -10.37 25.01
CA SER A 406 19.10 -10.96 25.98
C SER A 406 17.68 -10.62 25.60
N ARG A 407 16.73 -11.43 26.08
CA ARG A 407 15.30 -11.12 26.03
C ARG A 407 14.70 -11.42 27.41
N GLN A 408 13.83 -10.55 27.90
CA GLN A 408 13.22 -10.71 29.22
C GLN A 408 11.72 -10.50 29.08
N ASN A 409 10.92 -11.35 29.75
CA ASN A 409 9.48 -11.14 29.76
C ASN A 409 9.17 -9.92 30.63
N LEU A 410 8.56 -8.91 30.02
CA LEU A 410 8.13 -7.68 30.69
C LEU A 410 6.83 -7.88 31.50
N GLN A 411 6.30 -9.09 31.51
CA GLN A 411 5.07 -9.43 32.20
C GLN A 411 5.31 -10.42 33.34
N SER A 412 4.43 -10.34 34.34
CA SER A 412 4.38 -11.31 35.43
C SER A 412 4.27 -12.74 34.90
N PRO A 413 4.92 -13.75 35.53
CA PRO A 413 4.77 -15.16 35.16
C PRO A 413 3.33 -15.68 35.24
N LYS A 414 2.44 -14.97 35.95
CA LYS A 414 1.01 -15.29 36.06
C LYS A 414 0.16 -14.63 34.97
N SER A 415 0.75 -13.80 34.11
CA SER A 415 0.02 -13.13 33.04
C SER A 415 -0.36 -14.14 31.96
N SER A 416 -1.58 -14.06 31.44
CA SER A 416 -2.02 -14.78 30.25
C SER A 416 -1.35 -14.29 28.96
N ARG A 417 -0.55 -13.22 29.06
CA ARG A 417 0.18 -12.58 27.97
C ARG A 417 1.68 -12.72 28.16
N SER A 418 2.40 -12.64 27.05
CA SER A 418 3.85 -12.51 27.02
C SER A 418 4.23 -11.31 26.17
N THR A 419 5.09 -10.46 26.69
CA THR A 419 5.70 -9.33 25.98
C THR A 419 7.19 -9.43 26.24
N ILE A 420 7.96 -9.59 25.17
CA ILE A 420 9.39 -9.86 25.19
C ILE A 420 10.15 -8.61 24.74
#